data_AF-A0A6J1VXV7-F1
#
_entry.id   AF-A0A6J1VXV7-F1
#
_cell.length_a   1.000
_cell.length_b   1.000
_cell.length_c   1.000
_cell.angle_alpha   90.00
_cell.angle_beta   90.00
_cell.angle_gamma   90.00
#
_symmetry.space_group_name_H-M   'P 1'
#
loop_
_entity.id
_entity.type
_entity.pdbx_description
1 polymer ?
#
loop_
_entity_poly.entity_id
_entity_poly.type
_entity_poly.pdbx_seq_one_letter_code
_entity_poly.pdbx_strand_id
1 'polypeptide(L)' 'ATRLQSLRCFTTGRQMESKVSEYQKIFQANNELPVHLKRGTSDMVMYRATMAIATFATCYALYHIYHLGRIKKH' A
#
# COMPACT_ATOMS: atom_id res chain seq x y z
N ALA A 1 -8.49 -25.99 37.57
CA ALA A 1 -7.13 -25.82 37.01
C ALA A 1 -6.96 -24.37 36.57
N THR A 2 -6.17 -23.64 37.35
CA THR A 2 -6.05 -22.18 37.37
C THR A 2 -5.27 -21.68 36.15
N ARG A 3 -5.92 -20.94 35.23
CA ARG A 3 -5.24 -20.18 34.16
C ARG A 3 -4.54 -18.98 34.81
N LEU A 4 -3.29 -19.20 35.21
CA LEU A 4 -2.41 -18.16 35.74
C LEU A 4 -2.26 -17.03 34.71
N GLN A 5 -2.77 -15.87 35.11
CA GLN A 5 -2.20 -14.53 34.91
C GLN A 5 -1.45 -14.32 33.59
N SER A 6 -2.20 -13.94 32.56
CA SER A 6 -1.67 -13.18 31.43
C SER A 6 -0.99 -11.92 31.97
N LEU A 7 0.34 -11.92 32.04
CA LEU A 7 1.18 -10.76 32.35
C LEU A 7 0.82 -9.60 31.42
N ARG A 8 0.05 -8.64 31.94
CA ARG A 8 -0.27 -7.40 31.24
C ARG A 8 0.97 -6.51 31.37
N CYS A 9 1.81 -6.50 30.35
CA CYS A 9 2.92 -5.55 30.26
C CYS A 9 2.33 -4.14 30.11
N PHE A 10 2.30 -3.39 31.20
CA PHE A 10 1.93 -1.97 31.18
C PHE A 10 3.14 -1.16 30.72
N THR A 11 3.12 -0.66 29.49
CA THR A 11 4.06 0.35 29.03
C THR A 11 3.62 1.72 29.55
N THR A 12 4.32 2.21 30.58
CA THR A 12 4.10 3.51 31.22
C THR A 12 4.56 4.65 30.31
N GLY A 13 3.62 5.45 29.81
CA GLY A 13 3.86 6.64 28.97
C GLY A 13 2.72 6.82 27.98
N ARG A 14 2.08 8.01 27.93
CA ARG A 14 0.86 8.37 27.14
C ARG A 14 0.40 7.23 26.22
N GLN A 15 -0.43 6.32 26.74
CA GLN A 15 -0.94 5.16 26.01
C GLN A 15 -1.87 5.64 24.89
N MET A 16 -1.32 5.83 23.69
CA MET A 16 -2.11 5.80 22.47
C MET A 16 -2.81 4.44 22.43
N GLU A 17 -4.14 4.42 22.31
CA GLU A 17 -4.90 3.19 22.33
C GLU A 17 -4.43 2.24 21.21
N SER A 18 -4.16 0.98 21.54
CA SER A 18 -3.66 0.02 20.57
C SER A 18 -4.71 -0.27 19.50
N LYS A 19 -4.48 0.19 18.28
CA LYS A 19 -5.34 -0.09 17.12
C LYS A 19 -5.03 -1.43 16.44
N VAL A 20 -4.13 -2.24 17.00
CA VAL A 20 -3.69 -3.53 16.42
C VAL A 20 -4.88 -4.47 16.21
N SER A 21 -5.80 -4.58 17.18
CA SER A 21 -6.98 -5.44 17.05
C SER A 21 -7.90 -5.00 15.90
N GLU A 22 -8.01 -3.69 15.66
CA GLU A 22 -8.82 -3.13 14.58
C GLU A 22 -8.22 -3.48 13.21
N TYR A 23 -6.92 -3.24 13.03
CA TYR A 23 -6.23 -3.60 11.78
C TYR A 23 -6.17 -5.11 11.56
N GLN A 24 -5.97 -5.91 12.61
CA GLN A 24 -6.02 -7.36 12.49
C GLN A 24 -7.38 -7.85 11.97
N LYS A 25 -8.50 -7.28 12.43
CA LYS A 25 -9.83 -7.61 11.89
C LYS A 25 -9.95 -7.30 10.40
N ILE A 26 -9.45 -6.14 9.96
CA ILE A 26 -9.50 -5.72 8.55
C ILE A 26 -8.67 -6.66 7.66
N PHE A 27 -7.43 -6.96 8.06
CA PHE A 27 -6.52 -7.77 7.25
C PHE A 27 -6.79 -9.27 7.33
N GLN A 28 -7.39 -9.75 8.42
CA GLN A 28 -7.78 -11.16 8.59
C GLN A 28 -9.22 -11.45 8.17
N ALA A 29 -9.99 -10.44 7.72
CA ALA A 29 -11.31 -10.67 7.16
C ALA A 29 -11.21 -11.63 5.96
N ASN A 30 -12.04 -12.67 5.94
CA ASN A 30 -12.10 -13.68 4.87
C ASN A 30 -12.79 -13.11 3.62
N ASN A 31 -12.15 -12.12 3.02
CA ASN A 31 -12.56 -11.47 1.80
C ASN A 31 -11.56 -11.85 0.72
N GLU A 32 -12.01 -12.08 -0.51
CA GLU A 32 -11.17 -12.49 -1.65
C GLU A 32 -10.22 -11.39 -2.17
N LEU A 33 -10.13 -10.27 -1.46
CA LEU A 33 -9.24 -9.16 -1.81
C LEU A 33 -7.77 -9.49 -1.49
N PRO A 34 -6.84 -9.20 -2.42
CA PRO A 34 -5.42 -9.38 -2.19
C PRO A 34 -4.89 -8.37 -1.15
N VAL A 35 -3.77 -8.70 -0.50
CA VAL A 35 -3.22 -7.90 0.62
C VAL A 35 -3.00 -6.42 0.30
N HIS A 36 -2.62 -6.08 -0.93
CA HIS A 36 -2.34 -4.71 -1.38
C HIS A 36 -3.60 -3.88 -1.70
N LEU A 37 -4.79 -4.47 -1.64
CA LEU A 37 -6.10 -3.79 -1.74
C LEU A 37 -6.94 -3.99 -0.47
N LYS A 38 -6.39 -4.63 0.55
CA LYS A 38 -7.15 -5.14 1.70
C LYS A 38 -7.67 -4.03 2.60
N ARG A 39 -7.05 -2.84 2.58
CA ARG A 39 -7.52 -1.68 3.35
C ARG A 39 -8.72 -0.98 2.69
N GLY A 40 -9.00 -1.24 1.42
CA GLY A 40 -10.17 -0.74 0.70
C GLY A 40 -9.87 0.35 -0.33
N THR A 41 -10.74 1.37 -0.40
CA THR A 41 -10.77 2.36 -1.49
C THR A 41 -9.49 3.20 -1.59
N SER A 42 -8.84 3.51 -0.47
CA SER A 42 -7.58 4.26 -0.46
C SER A 42 -6.48 3.55 -1.23
N ASP A 43 -6.36 2.23 -1.02
CA ASP A 43 -5.33 1.42 -1.66
C ASP A 43 -5.58 1.32 -3.17
N MET A 44 -6.85 1.21 -3.56
CA MET A 44 -7.23 1.16 -4.97
C MET A 44 -6.97 2.49 -5.69
N VAL A 45 -7.27 3.63 -5.06
CA VAL A 45 -6.95 4.96 -5.63
C VAL A 45 -5.44 5.11 -5.78
N MET A 46 -4.67 4.77 -4.74
CA MET A 46 -3.20 4.85 -4.77
C MET A 46 -2.59 3.95 -5.86
N TYR A 47 -3.10 2.71 -5.98
CA TYR A 47 -2.66 1.77 -7.01
C TYR A 47 -2.92 2.32 -8.42
N ARG A 48 -4.14 2.79 -8.68
CA ARG A 48 -4.52 3.33 -9.99
C ARG A 48 -3.72 4.58 -10.34
N ALA A 49 -3.49 5.47 -9.38
CA ALA A 49 -2.68 6.66 -9.58
C ALA A 49 -1.23 6.28 -9.95
N THR A 50 -0.63 5.35 -9.21
CA THR A 50 0.74 4.87 -9.48
C THR A 50 0.85 4.25 -10.86
N MET A 51 -0.10 3.39 -11.24
CA MET A 51 -0.12 2.74 -12.56
C MET A 51 -0.30 3.75 -13.69
N ALA A 52 -1.15 4.77 -13.50
CA ALA A 52 -1.35 5.82 -14.50
C ALA A 52 -0.08 6.64 -14.72
N ILE A 53 0.59 7.06 -13.62
CA ILE A 53 1.84 7.82 -13.68
C ILE A 53 2.94 6.98 -14.35
N ALA A 54 3.10 5.72 -13.97
CA ALA A 54 4.11 4.83 -14.54
C ALA A 54 3.89 4.60 -16.06
N THR A 55 2.64 4.36 -16.46
CA THR A 55 2.29 4.17 -17.87
C THR A 55 2.56 5.44 -18.68
N PHE A 56 2.18 6.60 -18.15
CA PHE A 56 2.44 7.89 -18.79
C PHE A 56 3.94 8.17 -18.92
N ALA A 57 4.71 7.97 -17.86
CA ALA A 57 6.16 8.14 -17.86
C ALA A 57 6.84 7.22 -18.90
N THR A 58 6.39 5.96 -19.00
CA THR A 58 6.90 5.00 -19.98
C THR A 58 6.61 5.49 -21.41
N CYS A 59 5.39 5.93 -21.70
CA CYS A 59 5.02 6.46 -23.01
C CYS A 59 5.85 7.71 -23.37
N TYR A 60 6.04 8.60 -22.41
CA TYR A 60 6.85 9.81 -22.57
C TYR A 60 8.32 9.48 -22.85
N ALA A 61 8.90 8.52 -22.14
CA ALA A 61 10.26 8.05 -22.38
C ALA A 61 10.42 7.47 -23.80
N LEU A 62 9.46 6.66 -24.26
CA LEU A 62 9.46 6.11 -25.62
C LEU A 62 9.34 7.20 -26.69
N TYR A 63 8.49 8.19 -26.48
CA TYR A 63 8.38 9.35 -27.36
C TYR A 63 9.72 10.10 -27.47
N HIS A 64 10.40 10.33 -26.34
CA HIS A 64 11.70 10.98 -26.31
C HIS A 64 12.77 10.17 -27.03
N ILE A 65 12.84 8.85 -26.80
CA ILE A 65 13.77 7.96 -27.49
C ILE A 65 13.52 8.02 -29.01
N TYR A 66 12.27 7.95 -29.44
CA TYR A 66 11.91 8.07 -30.86
C TYR A 66 12.32 9.42 -31.46
N HIS A 67 12.02 10.52 -30.76
CA HIS A 67 12.34 11.87 -31.20
C HIS A 67 13.86 12.09 -31.30
N LEU A 68 14.63 11.64 -30.32
CA LEU A 68 16.10 11.73 -30.28
C LEU A 68 16.77 10.81 -31.30
N GLY A 69 16.20 9.62 -31.53
CA GLY A 69 16.71 8.66 -32.51
C GLY A 69 16.53 9.09 -33.96
N ARG A 70 15.72 10.12 -34.23
CA ARG A 70 15.62 10.69 -35.58
C ARG A 70 16.90 11.48 -35.88
N ILE A 71 17.76 10.93 -36.74
CA ILE A 71 18.87 11.69 -37.33
C ILE A 71 18.27 12.85 -38.12
N LYS A 72 18.52 14.09 -37.66
CA LYS A 72 18.10 15.30 -38.37
C LYS A 72 18.97 15.42 -39.62
N LYS A 73 18.44 15.00 -40.79
CA LYS A 73 19.07 15.32 -42.07
C LYS A 73 19.02 16.84 -42.24
N HIS A 74 20.20 17.40 -42.46
CA HIS A 74 20.42 18.81 -42.78
C HIS A 74 20.04 19.08 -44.25
#